data_AF-A0A3M6KFX1-F1
#
_entry.id   AF-A0A3M6KFX1-F1
#
_cell.length_a   1.000
_cell.length_b   1.000
_cell.length_c   1.000
_cell.angle_alpha   90.00
_cell.angle_beta   90.00
_cell.angle_gamma   90.00
#
_symmetry.space_group_name_H-M   'P 1'
#
loop_
_entity.id
_entity.type
_entity.pdbx_description
1 polymer ?
#
loop_
_entity_poly.entity_id
_entity_poly.type
_entity_poly.pdbx_seq_one_letter_code
_entity_poly.pdbx_strand_id
1 'polypeptide(L)'
;MTSQVSNKNNQILLGFVLAVSIIISIPLVMPHASHMDGILHMSIHAAGFVLASFLTGMAIISWRKTKISRMFFSSLAFATLALAQGVYMYLEKDTHEHWNLENEIFDILIVIVTILFAVGVFYKR
;
A
#
# COMPACT_ATOMS: atom_id res chain seq x y z
N MET A 1 -12.82 27.24 13.82
CA MET A 1 -11.64 26.66 14.50
C MET A 1 -11.57 25.14 14.40
N THR A 2 -12.68 24.40 14.51
CA THR A 2 -12.71 22.92 14.44
C THR A 2 -12.25 22.32 13.11
N SER A 3 -12.58 22.93 11.96
CA SER A 3 -12.16 22.47 10.63
C SER A 3 -10.65 22.61 10.37
N GLN A 4 -10.04 23.69 10.87
CA GLN A 4 -8.59 23.95 10.81
C GLN A 4 -7.79 22.91 11.62
N VAL A 5 -8.25 22.62 12.85
CA VAL A 5 -7.64 21.57 13.71
C VAL A 5 -7.77 20.19 13.07
N SER A 6 -8.94 19.85 12.50
CA SER A 6 -9.14 18.58 11.79
C SER A 6 -8.20 18.42 10.59
N ASN A 7 -7.99 19.47 9.80
CA ASN A 7 -7.07 19.43 8.66
C ASN A 7 -5.61 19.25 9.10
N LYS A 8 -5.18 19.96 10.16
CA LYS A 8 -3.84 19.77 10.74
C LYS A 8 -3.61 18.33 11.22
N ASN A 9 -4.58 17.75 11.93
CA ASN A 9 -4.48 16.36 12.40
C ASN A 9 -4.40 15.35 11.24
N ASN A 10 -5.16 15.56 10.16
CA ASN A 10 -5.09 14.72 8.97
C ASN A 10 -3.73 14.83 8.26
N GLN A 11 -3.15 16.03 8.18
CA GLN A 11 -1.80 16.22 7.63
C GLN A 11 -0.73 15.50 8.47
N ILE A 12 -0.83 15.59 9.80
CA ILE A 12 0.07 14.87 10.71
C ILE A 12 -0.06 13.36 10.51
N LEU A 13 -1.29 12.84 10.40
CA LEU A 13 -1.54 11.42 10.14
C LEU A 13 -0.93 10.99 8.80
N LEU A 14 -1.10 11.77 7.74
CA LEU A 14 -0.51 11.45 6.43
C LEU A 14 1.02 11.49 6.46
N GLY A 15 1.61 12.48 7.13
CA GLY A 15 3.05 12.56 7.34
C GLY A 15 3.59 11.37 8.14
N PHE A 16 2.86 10.96 9.18
CA PHE A 16 3.19 9.78 9.98
C PHE A 16 3.12 8.49 9.15
N VAL A 17 2.04 8.29 8.38
CA VAL A 17 1.89 7.13 7.48
C VAL A 17 3.05 7.08 6.47
N LEU A 18 3.39 8.22 5.87
CA LEU A 18 4.51 8.31 4.92
C LEU A 18 5.83 7.92 5.58
N ALA A 19 6.15 8.51 6.74
CA ALA A 19 7.39 8.25 7.46
C ALA A 19 7.52 6.78 7.88
N VAL A 20 6.47 6.20 8.46
CA VAL A 20 6.44 4.80 8.88
C VAL A 20 6.60 3.86 7.68
N SER A 21 5.93 4.14 6.56
CA SER A 21 6.03 3.31 5.36
C SER A 21 7.45 3.29 4.80
N ILE A 22 8.14 4.44 4.80
CA ILE A 22 9.55 4.54 4.38
C ILE A 22 10.45 3.76 5.33
N ILE A 23 10.28 3.93 6.65
CA ILE A 23 11.11 3.25 7.66
C ILE A 23 10.98 1.72 7.55
N ILE A 24 9.76 1.21 7.31
CA ILE A 24 9.51 -0.23 7.11
C ILE A 24 10.17 -0.73 5.82
N SER A 25 10.22 0.09 4.77
CA SER A 25 10.75 -0.32 3.46
C SER A 25 12.27 -0.54 3.47
N ILE A 26 13.02 0.27 4.24
CA ILE A 26 14.49 0.22 4.28
C ILE A 26 15.04 -1.18 4.59
N PRO A 27 14.66 -1.85 5.70
CA PRO A 27 15.19 -3.18 6.02
C PRO A 27 14.73 -4.27 5.06
N LEU A 28 13.63 -4.07 4.32
CA LEU A 28 13.14 -5.04 3.32
C LEU A 28 13.88 -4.94 1.99
N VAL A 29 14.36 -3.74 1.63
CA VAL A 29 15.16 -3.52 0.41
C VAL A 29 16.63 -3.88 0.63
N MET A 30 17.16 -3.68 1.85
CA MET A 30 18.59 -3.83 2.15
C MET A 30 19.23 -5.18 1.77
N PRO A 31 18.56 -6.35 1.93
CA PRO A 31 19.12 -7.64 1.53
C PRO A 31 19.47 -7.72 0.03
N HIS A 32 18.82 -6.89 -0.79
CA HIS A 32 19.03 -6.85 -2.25
C HIS A 32 20.04 -5.78 -2.68
N ALA A 33 20.64 -5.04 -1.75
CA ALA A 33 21.57 -3.95 -2.07
C ALA A 33 22.90 -4.43 -2.68
N SER A 34 23.24 -5.72 -2.55
CA SER A 34 24.47 -6.32 -3.10
C SER A 34 24.39 -6.71 -4.58
N HIS A 35 23.20 -6.70 -5.17
CA HIS A 35 22.98 -7.06 -6.59
C HIS A 35 22.13 -6.00 -7.29
N MET A 36 22.64 -5.43 -8.40
CA MET A 36 22.02 -4.29 -9.09
C MET A 36 20.62 -4.59 -9.65
N ASP A 37 20.39 -5.82 -10.14
CA ASP A 37 19.07 -6.21 -10.64
C ASP A 37 18.06 -6.38 -9.50
N GLY A 38 18.50 -6.93 -8.36
CA GLY A 38 17.67 -7.10 -7.16
C GLY A 38 17.25 -5.78 -6.53
N ILE A 39 18.15 -4.78 -6.48
CA ILE A 39 17.84 -3.51 -5.83
C ILE A 39 16.78 -2.71 -6.59
N LEU A 40 16.82 -2.71 -7.93
CA LEU A 40 15.85 -1.97 -8.74
C LEU A 40 14.45 -2.59 -8.63
N HIS A 41 14.37 -3.91 -8.78
CA HIS A 41 13.12 -4.65 -8.64
C HIS A 41 12.48 -4.42 -7.27
N MET A 42 13.26 -4.61 -6.20
CA MET A 42 12.79 -4.42 -4.82
C MET A 42 12.43 -2.95 -4.50
N SER A 43 13.15 -1.98 -5.08
CA SER A 43 12.86 -0.55 -4.90
C SER A 43 11.53 -0.14 -5.52
N ILE A 44 11.13 -0.76 -6.63
CA ILE A 44 9.82 -0.51 -7.26
C ILE A 44 8.69 -0.98 -6.33
N HIS A 45 8.85 -2.16 -5.73
CA HIS A 45 7.90 -2.67 -4.74
C HIS A 45 7.82 -1.78 -3.49
N ALA A 46 8.97 -1.28 -3.01
CA ALA A 46 9.01 -0.32 -1.91
C ALA A 46 8.31 1.00 -2.25
N ALA A 47 8.54 1.55 -3.45
CA ALA A 47 7.83 2.74 -3.91
C ALA A 47 6.31 2.50 -4.03
N GLY A 48 5.90 1.35 -4.55
CA GLY A 48 4.52 0.91 -4.60
C GLY A 48 3.88 0.81 -3.22
N PHE A 49 4.59 0.24 -2.24
CA PHE A 49 4.15 0.14 -0.84
C PHE A 49 3.92 1.52 -0.20
N VAL A 50 4.87 2.43 -0.36
CA VAL A 50 4.78 3.79 0.20
C VAL A 50 3.61 4.55 -0.42
N LEU A 51 3.45 4.49 -1.74
CA LEU A 51 2.34 5.14 -2.45
C LEU A 51 0.98 4.54 -2.06
N ALA A 52 0.86 3.22 -2.02
CA ALA A 52 -0.38 2.54 -1.64
C ALA A 52 -0.78 2.88 -0.19
N SER A 53 0.18 2.92 0.74
CA SER A 53 -0.07 3.29 2.14
C SER A 53 -0.53 4.75 2.26
N PHE A 54 0.09 5.67 1.53
CA PHE A 54 -0.33 7.08 1.49
C PHE A 54 -1.73 7.26 0.91
N LEU A 55 -2.03 6.61 -0.22
CA LEU A 55 -3.34 6.64 -0.87
C LEU A 55 -4.43 6.02 0.00
N THR A 56 -4.10 4.98 0.78
CA THR A 56 -5.00 4.42 1.79
C THR A 56 -5.40 5.49 2.81
N GLY A 57 -4.42 6.19 3.40
CA GLY A 57 -4.67 7.27 4.35
C GLY A 57 -5.55 8.37 3.75
N MET A 58 -5.24 8.81 2.52
CA MET A 58 -6.03 9.79 1.78
C MET A 58 -7.48 9.34 1.56
N ALA A 59 -7.68 8.09 1.11
CA ALA A 59 -9.00 7.52 0.85
C ALA A 59 -9.81 7.37 2.15
N ILE A 60 -9.18 6.96 3.26
CA ILE A 60 -9.83 6.89 4.58
C ILE A 60 -10.27 8.28 5.04
N ILE A 61 -9.39 9.29 4.95
CA ILE A 61 -9.73 10.67 5.32
C ILE A 61 -10.90 11.18 4.46
N SER A 62 -10.85 10.94 3.15
CA SER A 62 -11.90 11.32 2.20
C SER A 62 -13.24 10.65 2.54
N TRP A 63 -13.22 9.34 2.82
CA TRP A 63 -14.41 8.59 3.23
C TRP A 63 -14.96 9.10 4.56
N ARG A 64 -14.12 9.40 5.55
CA ARG A 64 -14.58 9.94 6.84
C ARG A 64 -15.29 11.28 6.69
N LYS A 65 -14.84 12.13 5.75
CA LYS A 65 -15.43 13.45 5.48
C LYS A 65 -16.68 13.40 4.61
N THR A 66 -16.72 12.52 3.61
CA THR A 66 -17.77 12.51 2.58
C THR A 66 -18.79 11.39 2.74
N LYS A 67 -18.43 10.30 3.43
CA LYS A 67 -19.20 9.06 3.57
C LYS A 67 -19.59 8.39 2.25
N ILE A 68 -18.89 8.72 1.16
CA ILE A 68 -19.13 8.13 -0.16
C ILE A 68 -18.55 6.71 -0.18
N SER A 69 -19.39 5.69 -0.44
CA SER A 69 -19.00 4.27 -0.46
C SER A 69 -17.83 3.97 -1.39
N ARG A 70 -17.72 4.69 -2.51
CA ARG A 70 -16.59 4.56 -3.45
C ARG A 70 -15.23 4.81 -2.77
N MET A 71 -15.15 5.82 -1.90
CA MET A 71 -13.91 6.14 -1.18
C MET A 71 -13.55 5.06 -0.15
N PHE A 72 -14.55 4.38 0.42
CA PHE A 72 -14.33 3.23 1.29
C PHE A 72 -13.73 2.06 0.53
N PHE A 73 -14.32 1.68 -0.61
CA PHE A 73 -13.78 0.59 -1.43
C PHE A 73 -12.38 0.91 -1.99
N SER A 74 -12.13 2.16 -2.40
CA SER A 74 -10.79 2.61 -2.77
C SER A 74 -9.80 2.52 -1.61
N SER A 75 -10.22 2.83 -0.37
CA SER A 75 -9.35 2.68 0.80
C SER A 75 -8.99 1.21 1.08
N LEU A 76 -9.94 0.29 0.91
CA LEU A 76 -9.68 -1.14 1.02
C LEU A 76 -8.75 -1.61 -0.10
N ALA A 77 -8.97 -1.19 -1.34
CA ALA A 77 -8.13 -1.55 -2.47
C ALA A 77 -6.67 -1.09 -2.26
N PHE A 78 -6.46 0.16 -1.84
CA PHE A 78 -5.11 0.65 -1.55
C PHE A 78 -4.48 -0.02 -0.33
N ALA A 79 -5.26 -0.37 0.70
CA ALA A 79 -4.77 -1.09 1.85
C ALA A 79 -4.31 -2.50 1.46
N THR A 80 -5.11 -3.22 0.67
CA THR A 80 -4.75 -4.53 0.13
C THR A 80 -3.52 -4.42 -0.77
N LEU A 81 -3.40 -3.37 -1.58
CA LEU A 81 -2.22 -3.15 -2.41
C LEU A 81 -0.98 -2.91 -1.56
N ALA A 82 -1.07 -2.11 -0.50
CA ALA A 82 0.04 -1.92 0.44
C ALA A 82 0.44 -3.24 1.10
N LEU A 83 -0.53 -4.06 1.53
CA LEU A 83 -0.24 -5.39 2.06
C LEU A 83 0.42 -6.29 1.01
N ALA A 84 -0.04 -6.28 -0.24
CA ALA A 84 0.55 -7.06 -1.33
C ALA A 84 2.02 -6.70 -1.53
N GLN A 85 2.33 -5.40 -1.63
CA GLN A 85 3.71 -4.94 -1.80
C GLN A 85 4.57 -5.30 -0.58
N GLY A 86 4.06 -5.13 0.63
CA GLY A 86 4.78 -5.49 1.86
C GLY A 86 5.05 -6.99 1.98
N VAL A 87 4.06 -7.83 1.70
CA VAL A 87 4.19 -9.29 1.71
C VAL A 87 5.18 -9.75 0.64
N TYR A 88 5.10 -9.19 -0.57
CA TYR A 88 6.04 -9.50 -1.64
C TYR A 88 7.49 -9.23 -1.22
N MET A 89 7.76 -8.02 -0.73
CA MET A 89 9.11 -7.65 -0.27
C MET A 89 9.59 -8.51 0.91
N TYR A 90 8.67 -8.96 1.77
CA TYR A 90 9.01 -9.81 2.92
C TYR A 90 9.38 -11.23 2.49
N LEU A 91 8.65 -11.83 1.56
CA LEU A 91 8.89 -13.19 1.06
C LEU A 91 10.17 -13.26 0.23
N GLU A 92 10.36 -12.30 -0.67
CA GLU A 92 11.53 -12.24 -1.55
C GLU A 92 12.83 -11.92 -0.77
N LYS A 93 12.75 -11.39 0.46
CA LYS A 93 13.93 -10.92 1.22
C LYS A 93 14.97 -12.02 1.49
N ASP A 94 14.54 -13.27 1.68
CA ASP A 94 15.38 -14.39 2.15
C ASP A 94 15.52 -15.53 1.14
N THR A 95 14.69 -15.57 0.08
CA THR A 95 14.60 -16.72 -0.83
C THR A 95 14.85 -16.30 -2.28
N HIS A 96 15.84 -16.93 -2.92
CA HIS A 96 16.07 -16.82 -4.37
C HIS A 96 15.34 -17.93 -5.16
N GLU A 97 14.47 -18.71 -4.51
CA GLU A 97 13.77 -19.83 -5.16
C GLU A 97 12.38 -19.40 -5.64
N HIS A 98 12.26 -19.25 -6.96
CA HIS A 98 11.10 -18.66 -7.62
C HIS A 98 9.82 -19.52 -7.62
N TRP A 99 9.82 -20.73 -7.04
CA TRP A 99 8.72 -21.70 -7.21
C TRP A 99 8.26 -22.29 -5.87
N ASN A 100 7.44 -21.53 -5.14
CA ASN A 100 6.69 -22.04 -4.00
C ASN A 100 5.30 -21.40 -3.95
N LEU A 101 4.30 -22.12 -3.39
CA LEU A 101 2.91 -21.63 -3.22
C LEU A 101 2.81 -20.30 -2.47
N GLU A 102 3.86 -19.94 -1.72
CA GLU A 102 4.00 -18.64 -1.05
C GLU A 102 4.08 -17.48 -2.05
N ASN A 103 4.51 -17.70 -3.30
CA ASN A 103 4.62 -16.67 -4.34
C ASN A 103 3.27 -16.28 -4.96
N GLU A 104 2.24 -17.13 -4.86
CA GLU A 104 0.92 -16.84 -5.42
C GLU A 104 0.10 -15.88 -4.55
N ILE A 105 0.49 -15.66 -3.29
CA ILE A 105 -0.25 -14.77 -2.39
C ILE A 105 -0.27 -13.33 -2.90
N PHE A 106 0.80 -12.90 -3.57
CA PHE A 106 0.87 -11.59 -4.20
C PHE A 106 -0.18 -11.48 -5.31
N ASP A 107 -0.24 -12.47 -6.20
CA ASP A 107 -1.19 -12.48 -7.31
C ASP A 107 -2.64 -12.51 -6.83
N ILE A 108 -2.94 -13.29 -5.78
CA ILE A 108 -4.26 -13.32 -5.14
C ILE A 108 -4.61 -11.94 -4.59
N LEU A 109 -3.67 -11.26 -3.91
CA LEU A 109 -3.89 -9.91 -3.40
C LEU A 109 -4.12 -8.91 -4.53
N ILE A 110 -3.42 -9.02 -5.67
CA ILE A 110 -3.66 -8.17 -6.84
C ILE A 110 -5.05 -8.41 -7.43
N VAL A 111 -5.53 -9.66 -7.49
CA VAL A 111 -6.92 -9.96 -7.89
C VAL A 111 -7.92 -9.29 -6.94
N ILE A 112 -7.69 -9.36 -5.62
CA ILE A 112 -8.55 -8.69 -4.63
C ILE A 112 -8.54 -7.17 -4.83
N VAL A 113 -7.37 -6.55 -5.05
CA VAL A 113 -7.25 -5.11 -5.36
C VAL A 113 -8.11 -4.75 -6.57
N THR A 114 -8.04 -5.56 -7.63
CA THR A 114 -8.77 -5.33 -8.88
C THR A 114 -10.28 -5.39 -8.67
N ILE A 115 -10.77 -6.38 -7.90
CA ILE A 115 -12.19 -6.50 -7.55
C ILE A 115 -12.64 -5.30 -6.71
N LEU A 116 -11.89 -4.93 -5.67
CA LEU A 116 -12.22 -3.80 -4.81
C LEU A 116 -12.24 -2.49 -5.59
N PHE A 117 -11.32 -2.31 -6.55
CA PHE A 117 -11.29 -1.14 -7.41
C PHE A 117 -12.49 -1.12 -8.37
N ALA A 118 -12.81 -2.25 -9.00
CA ALA A 118 -13.99 -2.38 -9.85
C ALA A 118 -15.28 -2.05 -9.09
N VAL A 119 -15.44 -2.56 -7.87
CA VAL A 119 -16.56 -2.19 -6.99
C VAL A 119 -16.52 -0.70 -6.68
N GLY A 120 -15.38 -0.14 -6.26
CA GLY A 120 -15.26 1.29 -5.96
C GLY A 120 -15.63 2.21 -7.13
N VAL A 121 -15.31 1.82 -8.36
CA VAL A 121 -15.62 2.60 -9.58
C VAL A 121 -17.07 2.42 -10.02
N PHE A 122 -17.53 1.18 -10.14
CA PHE A 122 -18.80 0.83 -10.79
C PHE A 122 -19.97 0.68 -9.83
N TYR A 123 -19.74 0.60 -8.52
CA TYR A 123 -20.84 0.54 -7.55
C TYR A 123 -21.71 1.79 -7.67
N LYS A 124 -22.98 1.53 -7.97
CA LYS A 124 -24.02 2.53 -8.20
C LYS A 124 -24.40 3.19 -6.87
N ARG A 125 -24.68 4.48 -6.93
CA ARG A 125 -25.03 5.32 -5.78
C ARG A 125 -26.36 4.88 -5.16
#